data_AF-E3E639-F1
#
_entry.id   AF-E3E639-F1
#
_cell.length_a   1.000
_cell.length_b   1.000
_cell.length_c   1.000
_cell.angle_alpha   90.00
_cell.angle_beta   90.00
_cell.angle_gamma   90.00
#
_symmetry.space_group_name_H-M   'P 1'
#
loop_
_entity.id
_entity.type
_entity.pdbx_description
1 polymer ?
#
loop_
_entity_poly.entity_id
_entity_poly.type
_entity_poly.pdbx_seq_one_letter_code
_entity_poly.pdbx_strand_id
1 'polypeptide(L)'
;MSKPMPLRIIMMLVCSGLALSSYVVINQYFNISGLSVILPQSLGMLYSALVINLKGKHRLRFSPVLRNLFTGLVWSIANLALFISNGLIGMAASFPISQASIAIACVGSILIFKEKKSLYEWLAILVGITVLMIGVGMISLLKP
;
A
#
# COMPACT_ATOMS: atom_id res chain seq x y z
N MET A 1 11.76 17.91 18.45
CA MET A 1 11.41 16.74 19.30
C MET A 1 9.97 16.36 19.03
N SER A 2 9.74 15.29 18.28
CA SER A 2 8.41 14.75 17.97
C SER A 2 7.78 14.18 19.23
N LYS A 3 6.52 14.52 19.56
CA LYS A 3 5.78 13.95 20.69
C LYS A 3 5.74 12.42 20.54
N PRO A 4 5.87 11.62 21.63
CA PRO A 4 5.76 10.17 21.54
C PRO A 4 4.41 9.81 20.92
N MET A 5 4.43 8.93 19.92
CA MET A 5 3.22 8.54 19.19
C MET A 5 2.24 7.86 20.17
N PRO A 6 0.95 8.22 20.12
CA PRO A 6 -0.04 7.61 21.00
C PRO A 6 -0.16 6.11 20.69
N LEU A 7 -0.26 5.29 21.75
CA LEU A 7 -0.31 3.83 21.68
C LEU A 7 -1.36 3.31 20.68
N ARG A 8 -2.49 4.02 20.54
CA ARG A 8 -3.56 3.69 19.59
C ARG A 8 -3.09 3.67 18.14
N ILE A 9 -2.22 4.61 17.73
CA ILE A 9 -1.71 4.66 16.36
C ILE A 9 -0.75 3.50 16.11
N ILE A 10 0.09 3.17 17.09
CA ILE A 10 1.00 2.02 16.99
C ILE A 10 0.20 0.72 16.83
N MET A 11 -0.85 0.52 17.63
CA MET A 11 -1.73 -0.65 17.51
C MET A 11 -2.41 -0.73 16.14
N MET A 12 -2.91 0.39 15.63
CA MET A 12 -3.52 0.45 14.29
C MET A 12 -2.50 0.12 13.19
N LEU A 13 -1.27 0.63 13.30
CA LEU A 13 -0.21 0.37 12.33
C LEU A 13 0.14 -1.12 12.29
N VAL A 14 0.39 -1.72 13.45
CA VAL A 14 0.70 -3.15 13.57
C VAL A 14 -0.46 -4.00 13.03
N CYS A 15 -1.70 -3.68 13.41
CA CYS A 15 -2.87 -4.41 12.93
C CYS A 15 -3.03 -4.31 11.40
N SER A 16 -2.79 -3.13 10.82
CA SER A 16 -2.87 -2.94 9.36
C SER A 16 -1.76 -3.68 8.61
N GLY A 17 -0.54 -3.70 9.16
CA GLY A 17 0.58 -4.46 8.61
C GLY A 17 0.30 -5.96 8.62
N LEU A 18 -0.17 -6.49 9.75
CA LEU A 18 -0.56 -7.89 9.86
C LEU A 18 -1.69 -8.26 8.90
N ALA A 19 -2.72 -7.43 8.79
CA ALA A 19 -3.82 -7.67 7.86
C ALA A 19 -3.34 -7.70 6.39
N LEU A 20 -2.45 -6.78 6.01
CA LEU A 20 -1.86 -6.75 4.67
C LEU A 20 -0.99 -7.98 4.41
N SER A 21 -0.15 -8.38 5.37
CA SER A 21 0.68 -9.59 5.26
C SER A 21 -0.16 -10.86 5.18
N SER A 22 -1.19 -11.00 6.02
CA SER A 22 -2.10 -12.15 5.98
C SER A 22 -2.80 -12.27 4.63
N TYR A 23 -3.25 -11.15 4.05
CA TYR A 23 -3.83 -11.13 2.71
C TYR A 23 -2.87 -11.73 1.67
N VAL A 24 -1.61 -11.33 1.67
CA VAL A 24 -0.60 -11.83 0.72
C VAL A 24 -0.33 -13.32 0.96
N VAL A 25 -0.10 -13.72 2.21
CA VAL A 25 0.25 -15.11 2.58
C VAL A 25 -0.88 -16.08 2.25
N ILE A 26 -2.14 -15.73 2.51
CA ILE A 26 -3.29 -16.57 2.19
C ILE A 26 -3.37 -16.81 0.68
N ASN A 27 -3.23 -15.76 -0.13
CA ASN A 27 -3.25 -15.91 -1.58
C ASN A 27 -2.10 -16.79 -2.08
N GLN A 28 -0.92 -16.69 -1.46
CA GLN A 28 0.23 -17.53 -1.78
C GLN A 28 -0.03 -19.00 -1.44
N TYR A 29 -0.59 -19.27 -0.26
CA TYR A 29 -0.86 -20.62 0.23
C TYR A 29 -1.81 -21.39 -0.68
N PHE A 30 -2.87 -20.74 -1.15
CA PHE A 30 -3.86 -21.36 -2.03
C PHE A 30 -3.47 -21.36 -3.51
N ASN A 31 -2.27 -20.88 -3.89
CA ASN A 31 -1.80 -20.78 -5.29
C ASN A 31 -2.84 -20.18 -6.26
N ILE A 32 -3.63 -19.22 -5.76
CA ILE A 32 -4.71 -18.64 -6.54
C ILE A 32 -4.09 -17.74 -7.61
N SER A 33 -4.49 -17.94 -8.87
CA SER A 33 -4.13 -17.04 -9.96
C SER A 33 -4.48 -15.60 -9.59
N GLY A 34 -3.53 -14.66 -9.70
CA GLY A 34 -3.69 -13.29 -9.24
C GLY A 34 -4.91 -12.58 -9.81
N LEU A 35 -5.34 -12.93 -11.03
CA LEU A 35 -6.54 -12.38 -11.66
C LEU A 35 -7.84 -12.86 -11.00
N SER A 36 -7.88 -14.10 -10.51
CA SER A 36 -9.06 -14.66 -9.83
C SER A 36 -9.30 -14.02 -8.46
N VAL A 37 -8.28 -13.39 -7.86
CA VAL A 37 -8.38 -12.67 -6.58
C VAL A 37 -9.08 -11.32 -6.74
N ILE A 38 -8.99 -10.68 -7.92
CA ILE A 38 -9.48 -9.31 -8.15
C ILE A 38 -10.99 -9.20 -7.90
N LEU A 39 -11.78 -10.16 -8.38
CA LEU A 39 -13.24 -10.18 -8.24
C LEU A 39 -13.68 -10.27 -6.76
N PRO A 40 -13.28 -11.30 -5.98
CA PRO A 40 -13.65 -11.40 -4.57
C PRO A 40 -13.07 -10.24 -3.74
N GLN A 41 -11.86 -9.76 -4.06
CA GLN A 41 -11.28 -8.58 -3.41
C GLN A 41 -12.13 -7.33 -3.62
N SER A 42 -12.55 -7.06 -4.86
CA SER A 42 -13.36 -5.89 -5.20
C SER A 42 -14.73 -5.95 -4.52
N LEU A 43 -15.35 -7.13 -4.48
CA LEU A 43 -16.61 -7.34 -3.74
C LEU A 43 -16.43 -7.11 -2.24
N GLY A 44 -15.35 -7.61 -1.65
CA GLY A 44 -15.03 -7.39 -0.23
C GLY A 44 -14.80 -5.91 0.10
N MET A 45 -14.10 -5.18 -0.77
CA MET A 45 -13.89 -3.74 -0.63
C MET A 45 -15.20 -2.95 -0.76
N LEU A 46 -16.06 -3.31 -1.72
CA LEU A 46 -17.37 -2.68 -1.88
C LEU A 46 -18.28 -2.96 -0.68
N TYR A 47 -18.35 -4.21 -0.23
CA TYR A 47 -19.15 -4.62 0.92
C TYR A 47 -18.70 -3.92 2.21
N SER A 48 -17.40 -3.90 2.48
CA SER A 48 -16.86 -3.21 3.66
C SER A 48 -17.13 -1.70 3.63
N ALA A 49 -16.99 -1.06 2.46
CA ALA A 49 -17.33 0.35 2.29
C ALA A 49 -18.82 0.63 2.58
N LEU A 50 -19.74 -0.24 2.12
CA LEU A 50 -21.17 -0.13 2.41
C LEU A 50 -21.47 -0.31 3.90
N VAL A 51 -20.87 -1.32 4.55
CA VAL A 51 -21.06 -1.56 6.00
C VAL A 51 -20.55 -0.38 6.83
N ILE A 52 -19.39 0.18 6.48
CA ILE A 52 -18.85 1.37 7.14
C ILE A 52 -19.77 2.57 6.92
N ASN A 53 -20.30 2.75 5.70
CA ASN A 53 -21.23 3.83 5.41
C ASN A 53 -22.54 3.71 6.22
N LEU A 54 -23.11 2.50 6.35
CA LEU A 54 -24.32 2.26 7.15
C LEU A 54 -24.12 2.56 8.64
N LYS A 55 -22.91 2.31 9.17
CA LYS A 55 -22.56 2.64 10.57
C LYS A 55 -22.23 4.12 10.76
N GLY A 56 -21.79 4.81 9.72
CA GLY A 56 -21.51 6.24 9.74
C GLY A 56 -22.77 7.07 9.51
N LYS A 57 -23.02 8.11 10.32
CA LYS A 57 -24.12 9.06 10.09
C LYS A 57 -23.92 9.98 8.86
N HIS A 58 -23.02 9.63 7.93
CA HIS A 58 -22.65 10.46 6.79
C HIS A 58 -23.50 10.15 5.56
N ARG A 59 -24.22 11.16 5.07
CA ARG A 59 -24.92 11.06 3.78
C ARG A 59 -23.91 10.91 2.63
N LEU A 60 -24.11 9.89 1.79
CA LEU A 60 -23.35 9.71 0.55
C LEU A 60 -23.52 10.95 -0.34
N ARG A 61 -22.41 11.58 -0.69
CA ARG A 61 -22.38 12.72 -1.62
C ARG A 61 -21.71 12.26 -2.91
N PHE A 62 -22.35 12.52 -4.05
CA PHE A 62 -21.85 12.08 -5.35
C PHE A 62 -20.53 12.76 -5.75
N SER A 63 -20.36 14.04 -5.40
CA SER A 63 -19.15 14.81 -5.76
C SER A 63 -17.84 14.23 -5.20
N PRO A 64 -17.72 13.91 -3.88
CA PRO A 64 -16.54 13.21 -3.34
C PRO A 64 -16.31 11.81 -3.93
N VAL A 65 -17.38 11.08 -4.21
CA VAL A 65 -17.29 9.73 -4.82
C VAL A 65 -16.64 9.81 -6.20
N LEU A 66 -17.08 10.76 -7.03
CA LEU A 66 -16.52 10.94 -8.37
C LEU A 66 -15.04 11.34 -8.33
N ARG A 67 -14.62 12.17 -7.36
CA ARG A 67 -13.21 12.51 -7.17
C ARG A 67 -12.36 11.31 -6.74
N ASN A 68 -12.89 10.45 -5.88
CA ASN A 68 -12.22 9.23 -5.41
C ASN A 68 -12.23 8.11 -6.45
N LEU A 69 -13.08 8.19 -7.48
CA LEU A 69 -13.08 7.21 -8.55
C LEU A 69 -11.75 7.22 -9.30
N PHE A 70 -11.19 8.41 -9.54
CA PHE A 70 -9.88 8.55 -10.21
C PHE A 70 -8.75 7.88 -9.41
N THR A 71 -8.70 8.09 -8.10
CA THR A 71 -7.69 7.43 -7.24
C THR A 71 -7.92 5.92 -7.17
N GLY A 72 -9.18 5.47 -7.17
CA GLY A 72 -9.53 4.05 -7.27
C GLY A 72 -9.08 3.40 -8.58
N LEU A 73 -9.20 4.11 -9.72
CA LEU A 73 -8.73 3.63 -11.02
C LEU A 73 -7.21 3.46 -11.03
N VAL A 74 -6.47 4.46 -10.56
CA VAL A 74 -4.99 4.39 -10.44
C VAL A 74 -4.58 3.22 -9.54
N TRP A 75 -5.26 3.04 -8.41
CA TRP A 75 -5.02 1.92 -7.49
C TRP A 75 -5.31 0.55 -8.13
N SER A 76 -6.35 0.46 -8.96
CA SER A 76 -6.73 -0.78 -9.66
C SER A 76 -5.69 -1.15 -10.71
N ILE A 77 -5.18 -0.17 -11.46
CA ILE A 77 -4.09 -0.37 -12.43
C ILE A 77 -2.83 -0.86 -11.72
N ALA A 78 -2.47 -0.26 -10.58
CA ALA A 78 -1.32 -0.67 -9.78
C ALA A 78 -1.47 -2.11 -9.24
N ASN A 79 -2.66 -2.50 -8.77
CA ASN A 79 -2.91 -3.89 -8.37
C ASN A 79 -2.80 -4.87 -9.53
N LEU A 80 -3.32 -4.51 -10.71
CA LEU A 80 -3.20 -5.38 -11.88
C LEU A 80 -1.73 -5.59 -12.25
N ALA A 81 -0.92 -4.53 -12.22
CA ALA A 81 0.52 -4.62 -12.45
C ALA A 81 1.21 -5.52 -11.41
N LEU A 82 0.81 -5.44 -10.13
CA LEU A 82 1.29 -6.34 -9.07
C LEU A 82 0.94 -7.80 -9.38
N PHE A 83 -0.30 -8.10 -9.76
CA PHE A 83 -0.72 -9.48 -10.06
C PHE A 83 -0.02 -10.05 -11.30
N ILE A 84 0.18 -9.24 -12.34
CA ILE A 84 0.98 -9.64 -13.51
C ILE A 84 2.42 -9.91 -13.09
N SER A 85 3.01 -9.02 -12.28
CA SER A 85 4.36 -9.21 -11.75
C SER A 85 4.46 -10.50 -10.93
N ASN A 86 3.48 -10.78 -10.07
CA ASN A 86 3.46 -12.00 -9.26
C ASN A 86 3.56 -13.27 -10.12
N GLY A 87 2.95 -13.27 -11.31
CA GLY A 87 3.04 -14.38 -12.26
C GLY A 87 4.40 -14.50 -12.97
N LEU A 88 5.17 -13.41 -13.09
CA LEU A 88 6.44 -13.37 -13.81
C LEU A 88 7.65 -13.65 -12.90
N ILE A 89 7.69 -13.04 -11.71
CA ILE A 89 8.85 -13.09 -10.80
C ILE A 89 8.50 -13.70 -9.43
N GLY A 90 7.27 -14.19 -9.26
CA GLY A 90 6.80 -14.79 -8.03
C GLY A 90 6.38 -13.76 -6.98
N MET A 91 5.39 -14.11 -6.16
CA MET A 91 4.82 -13.23 -5.13
C MET A 91 5.87 -12.75 -4.11
N ALA A 92 6.85 -13.60 -3.79
CA ALA A 92 7.91 -13.31 -2.81
C ALA A 92 8.82 -12.15 -3.24
N ALA A 93 9.07 -11.98 -4.55
CA ALA A 93 9.86 -10.87 -5.07
C ALA A 93 8.97 -9.67 -5.48
N SER A 94 7.83 -9.93 -6.13
CA SER A 94 6.91 -8.88 -6.60
C SER A 94 6.35 -8.02 -5.47
N PHE A 95 6.01 -8.61 -4.33
CA PHE A 95 5.41 -7.86 -3.23
C PHE A 95 6.39 -6.84 -2.60
N PRO A 96 7.62 -7.21 -2.21
CA PRO A 96 8.65 -6.24 -1.78
C PRO A 96 8.93 -5.15 -2.81
N ILE A 97 9.01 -5.50 -4.10
CA ILE A 97 9.20 -4.51 -5.18
C ILE A 97 8.06 -3.49 -5.20
N SER A 98 6.82 -3.92 -5.00
CA SER A 98 5.69 -2.99 -4.87
C SER A 98 5.80 -2.08 -3.65
N GLN A 99 6.41 -2.55 -2.55
CA GLN A 99 6.62 -1.71 -1.36
C GLN A 99 7.65 -0.60 -1.59
N ALA A 100 8.54 -0.73 -2.58
CA ALA A 100 9.46 0.34 -2.97
C ALA A 100 8.75 1.61 -3.46
N SER A 101 7.47 1.51 -3.85
CA SER A 101 6.64 2.67 -4.20
C SER A 101 6.53 3.69 -3.07
N ILE A 102 6.78 3.31 -1.81
CA ILE A 102 6.83 4.24 -0.68
C ILE A 102 7.91 5.31 -0.86
N ALA A 103 9.03 5.00 -1.53
CA ALA A 103 10.07 5.98 -1.81
C ALA A 103 9.54 7.11 -2.73
N ILE A 104 8.77 6.71 -3.75
CA ILE A 104 8.09 7.64 -4.66
C ILE A 104 7.04 8.44 -3.88
N ALA A 105 6.28 7.81 -2.98
CA ALA A 105 5.28 8.49 -2.17
C ALA A 105 5.92 9.53 -1.22
N CYS A 106 7.04 9.20 -0.58
CA CYS A 106 7.76 10.12 0.30
C CYS A 106 8.27 11.34 -0.47
N VAL A 107 9.04 11.12 -1.55
CA VAL A 107 9.59 12.22 -2.36
C VAL A 107 8.46 13.02 -3.03
N GLY A 108 7.48 12.32 -3.61
CA GLY A 108 6.32 12.92 -4.26
C GLY A 108 5.50 13.78 -3.31
N SER A 109 5.27 13.35 -2.06
CA SER A 109 4.56 14.17 -1.08
C SER A 109 5.27 15.49 -0.80
N ILE A 110 6.60 15.47 -0.63
CA ILE A 110 7.38 16.68 -0.36
C ILE A 110 7.30 17.64 -1.54
N LEU A 111 7.40 17.12 -2.77
CA LEU A 111 7.32 17.93 -3.99
C LEU A 111 5.91 18.50 -4.22
N ILE A 112 4.86 17.69 -4.04
CA ILE A 112 3.46 18.09 -4.27
C ILE A 112 3.01 19.11 -3.22
N PHE A 113 3.30 18.86 -1.94
CA PHE A 113 2.92 19.76 -0.85
C PHE A 113 3.88 20.94 -0.68
N LYS A 114 4.96 20.98 -1.48
CA LYS A 114 6.00 22.02 -1.47
C LYS A 114 6.55 22.30 -0.07
N GLU A 115 6.69 21.25 0.75
CA GLU A 115 7.23 21.40 2.09
C GLU A 115 8.73 21.74 2.02
N LYS A 116 9.14 22.81 2.70
CA LYS A 116 10.55 23.14 2.85
C LYS A 116 11.16 22.21 3.89
N LYS A 117 12.07 21.34 3.46
CA LYS A 117 12.83 20.44 4.34
C LYS A 117 14.26 20.92 4.50
N SER A 118 14.79 20.79 5.71
CA SER A 118 16.21 21.02 6.00
C SER A 118 17.09 19.97 5.32
N LEU A 119 18.37 20.29 5.08
CA LEU A 119 19.35 19.36 4.51
C LEU A 119 19.45 18.07 5.33
N TYR A 120 19.37 18.16 6.66
CA TYR A 120 19.39 16.99 7.54
C TYR A 120 18.17 16.09 7.40
N GLU A 121 16.98 16.68 7.19
CA GLU A 121 15.75 15.92 6.97
C GLU A 121 15.77 15.22 5.61
N TRP A 122 16.29 15.90 4.58
CA TRP A 122 16.51 15.32 3.26
C TRP A 122 17.49 14.14 3.30
N LEU A 123 18.62 14.30 4.02
CA LEU A 123 19.58 13.22 4.23
C LEU A 123 18.94 12.02 4.94
N ALA A 124 18.16 12.26 6.00
CA ALA A 124 17.46 11.18 6.72
C ALA A 124 16.48 10.42 5.81
N ILE A 125 15.72 11.12 4.97
CA ILE A 125 14.81 10.52 3.99
C ILE A 125 15.59 9.69 2.96
N LEU A 126 16.68 10.24 2.42
CA LEU A 126 17.46 9.58 1.38
C LEU A 126 18.17 8.33 1.90
N VAL A 127 18.70 8.37 3.13
CA VAL A 127 19.24 7.20 3.83
C VAL A 127 18.15 6.14 4.03
N GLY A 128 16.97 6.53 4.52
CA GLY A 128 15.85 5.61 4.71
C GLY A 128 15.41 4.92 3.41
N ILE A 129 15.29 5.70 2.33
CA ILE A 129 14.98 5.16 0.99
C ILE A 129 16.08 4.20 0.53
N THR A 130 17.35 4.55 0.72
CA THR A 130 18.48 3.71 0.30
C THR A 130 18.47 2.36 1.02
N VAL A 131 18.30 2.36 2.34
CA VAL A 131 18.19 1.14 3.15
C VAL A 131 17.00 0.29 2.70
N LEU A 132 15.86 0.93 2.40
CA LEU A 132 14.68 0.23 1.90
C LEU A 132 14.94 -0.43 0.54
N MET A 133 15.55 0.30 -0.40
CA MET A 133 15.88 -0.22 -1.74
C MET A 133 16.87 -1.38 -1.66
N ILE A 134 17.86 -1.34 -0.76
CA ILE A 134 18.77 -2.45 -0.50
C ILE A 134 17.98 -3.67 0.01
N GLY A 135 17.10 -3.48 1.00
CA GLY A 135 16.27 -4.56 1.53
C GLY A 135 15.38 -5.21 0.47
N VAL A 136 14.71 -4.41 -0.36
CA VAL A 136 13.91 -4.90 -1.49
C VAL A 136 14.78 -5.64 -2.50
N GLY A 137 15.96 -5.11 -2.83
CA GLY A 137 16.91 -5.75 -3.74
C GLY A 137 17.39 -7.11 -3.22
N MET A 138 17.76 -7.20 -1.94
CA MET A 138 18.18 -8.46 -1.30
C MET A 138 17.09 -9.52 -1.34
N ILE A 139 15.84 -9.14 -1.03
CA ILE A 139 14.71 -10.08 -1.06
C ILE A 139 14.38 -10.48 -2.50
N SER A 140 14.48 -9.57 -3.46
CA SER A 140 14.22 -9.85 -4.87
C SER A 140 15.28 -10.76 -5.51
N LEU A 141 16.52 -10.70 -5.03
CA LEU A 141 17.62 -11.59 -5.42
C LEU A 141 17.52 -12.97 -4.77
N LEU A 142 16.86 -13.07 -3.60
CA LEU A 142 16.46 -14.34 -3.02
C LEU A 142 15.31 -14.93 -3.84
N LYS A 143 15.68 -15.64 -4.90
CA LYS A 143 14.77 -16.45 -5.69
C LYS A 143 14.26 -17.62 -4.83
N PRO A 144 12.95 -17.79 -4.59
CA PRO A 144 12.42 -19.12 -4.31
C PRO A 144 12.46 -19.98 -5.59
#